data_AF-A0A0E0ERW9-F1
#
_entry.id   AF-A0A0E0ERW9-F1
#
_cell.length_a   1.000
_cell.length_b   1.000
_cell.length_c   1.000
_cell.angle_alpha   90.00
_cell.angle_beta   90.00
_cell.angle_gamma   90.00
#
_symmetry.space_group_name_H-M   'P 1'
#
loop_
_entity.id
_entity.type
_entity.pdbx_description
1 polymer ?
#
loop_
_entity_poly.entity_id
_entity_poly.type
_entity_poly.pdbx_seq_one_letter_code
_entity_poly.pdbx_strand_id
1 'polypeptide(L)'
;MAITRISIEEQSEHAGGKSGIELLQDILKSSQWAKSDKLSSALKSPLMRLCARYLAREKKRGKALDAVANFHLQNGAMIERINWMADQSEKGIQQSGGIMVNYMYRLENIEEYALSYLGTGLAHTSSNLLQYIEVYMVD
;
A
#
# COMPACT_ATOMS: atom_id res chain seq x y z
N MET A 1 27.47 26.10 -27.73
CA MET A 1 26.72 25.12 -26.93
C MET A 1 25.33 25.71 -26.69
N ALA A 2 24.34 25.33 -27.49
CA ALA A 2 23.00 25.91 -27.42
C ALA A 2 22.16 25.13 -26.40
N ILE A 3 21.72 25.82 -25.35
CA ILE A 3 20.75 25.29 -24.38
C ILE A 3 19.37 25.53 -25.00
N THR A 4 18.77 24.49 -25.58
CA THR A 4 17.39 24.55 -26.05
C THR A 4 16.48 24.63 -24.83
N ARG A 5 15.89 25.81 -24.62
CA ARG A 5 14.85 26.06 -23.62
C ARG A 5 13.63 25.23 -24.00
N ILE A 6 13.26 24.26 -23.18
CA ILE A 6 11.99 23.54 -23.33
C ILE A 6 10.90 24.55 -22.96
N SER A 7 10.23 25.10 -23.99
CA SER A 7 8.97 25.81 -23.80
C SER A 7 7.92 24.77 -23.44
N ILE A 8 7.60 24.66 -22.15
CA ILE A 8 6.37 24.00 -21.74
C ILE A 8 5.27 25.01 -22.07
N GLU A 9 4.58 24.80 -23.20
CA GLU A 9 3.34 25.49 -23.47
C GLU A 9 2.33 25.05 -22.40
N GLU A 10 2.00 25.99 -21.52
CA GLU A 10 1.01 25.82 -20.47
C GLU A 10 -0.38 25.81 -21.12
N GLN A 11 -0.77 24.65 -21.67
CA GLN A 11 -2.16 24.39 -22.04
C GLN A 11 -2.94 24.13 -20.74
N SER A 12 -3.23 25.20 -20.00
CA SER A 12 -4.15 25.15 -18.87
C SER A 12 -5.58 25.11 -19.41
N GLU A 13 -6.05 23.95 -19.84
CA GLU A 13 -7.49 23.71 -19.80
C GLU A 13 -7.89 23.62 -18.33
N HIS A 14 -8.71 24.56 -17.92
CA HIS A 14 -9.17 24.77 -16.56
C HIS A 14 -9.97 23.54 -16.08
N ALA A 15 -9.27 22.54 -15.52
CA ALA A 15 -9.90 21.54 -14.67
C ALA A 15 -10.39 22.28 -13.42
N GLY A 16 -11.68 22.64 -13.40
CA GLY A 16 -12.28 23.51 -12.39
C GLY A 16 -11.82 23.18 -10.97
N GLY A 17 -11.08 24.11 -10.36
CA GLY A 17 -10.92 24.32 -8.92
C GLY A 17 -10.38 23.20 -8.03
N LYS A 18 -10.12 21.99 -8.53
CA LYS A 18 -9.73 20.84 -7.69
C LYS A 18 -8.23 20.86 -7.37
N SER A 19 -7.92 20.68 -6.10
CA SER A 19 -6.56 20.41 -5.63
C SER A 19 -6.04 19.07 -6.19
N GLY A 20 -4.71 18.90 -6.25
CA GLY A 20 -4.10 17.64 -6.68
C GLY A 20 -4.53 16.42 -5.84
N ILE A 21 -4.89 16.64 -4.56
CA ILE A 21 -5.40 15.60 -3.67
C ILE A 21 -6.81 15.16 -4.11
N GLU A 22 -7.69 16.11 -4.41
CA GLU A 22 -9.05 15.80 -4.87
C GLU A 22 -9.01 15.07 -6.21
N LEU A 23 -8.14 15.48 -7.13
CA LEU A 23 -7.92 14.76 -8.39
C LEU A 23 -7.44 13.32 -8.14
N LEU A 24 -6.46 13.11 -7.25
CA LEU A 24 -5.99 11.77 -6.90
C LEU A 24 -7.12 10.92 -6.29
N GLN A 25 -7.92 11.48 -5.39
CA GLN A 25 -9.06 10.78 -4.80
C GLN A 25 -10.09 10.36 -5.85
N ASP A 26 -10.43 11.25 -6.79
CA ASP A 26 -11.37 10.94 -7.86
C ASP A 26 -10.84 9.85 -8.79
N ILE A 27 -9.54 9.91 -9.13
CA ILE A 27 -8.87 8.87 -9.90
C ILE A 27 -9.00 7.53 -9.18
N LEU A 28 -8.62 7.46 -7.89
CA LEU A 28 -8.66 6.20 -7.12
C LEU A 28 -10.07 5.64 -6.96
N LYS A 29 -11.08 6.49 -6.73
CA LYS A 29 -12.50 6.09 -6.62
C LYS A 29 -13.05 5.50 -7.91
N SER A 30 -12.65 6.02 -9.07
CA SER A 30 -13.18 5.57 -10.37
C SER A 30 -12.77 4.14 -10.75
N SER A 31 -11.74 3.58 -10.09
CA SER A 31 -11.09 2.30 -10.44
C SER A 31 -10.57 2.18 -11.89
N GLN A 32 -10.81 3.17 -12.76
CA GLN A 32 -10.36 3.15 -14.17
C GLN A 32 -8.84 3.24 -14.29
N TRP A 33 -8.18 3.82 -13.28
CA TRP A 33 -6.73 3.87 -13.20
C TRP A 33 -6.09 2.49 -13.28
N ALA A 34 -6.76 1.44 -12.79
CA ALA A 34 -6.28 0.06 -12.82
C ALA A 34 -6.19 -0.51 -14.25
N LYS A 35 -6.99 0.02 -15.19
CA LYS A 35 -7.02 -0.40 -16.61
C LYS A 35 -6.04 0.37 -17.49
N SER A 36 -5.42 1.42 -16.97
CA SER A 36 -4.45 2.24 -17.69
C SER A 36 -3.05 1.86 -17.23
N ASP A 37 -2.23 1.27 -18.11
CA ASP A 37 -0.85 0.87 -17.78
C ASP A 37 -0.03 2.04 -17.24
N LYS A 38 -0.22 3.23 -17.80
CA LYS A 38 0.46 4.45 -17.37
C LYS A 38 0.08 4.85 -15.95
N LEU A 39 -1.23 4.93 -15.64
CA LEU A 39 -1.70 5.32 -14.31
C LEU A 39 -1.41 4.24 -13.28
N SER A 40 -1.66 2.97 -13.61
CA SER A 40 -1.34 1.81 -12.76
C SER A 40 0.13 1.78 -12.39
N SER A 41 1.03 1.96 -13.37
CA SER A 41 2.48 2.02 -13.11
C SER A 41 2.88 3.19 -12.23
N ALA A 42 2.31 4.38 -12.44
CA ALA A 42 2.57 5.56 -11.62
C ALA A 42 2.08 5.40 -10.18
N LEU A 43 0.95 4.71 -9.97
CA LEU A 43 0.33 4.51 -8.67
C LEU A 43 0.91 3.33 -7.88
N LYS A 44 1.59 2.38 -8.54
CA LYS A 44 2.17 1.20 -7.88
C LYS A 44 3.04 1.55 -6.67
N SER A 45 4.06 2.37 -6.87
CA SER A 45 5.02 2.71 -5.81
C SER A 45 4.36 3.38 -4.58
N PRO A 46 3.56 4.45 -4.73
CA PRO A 46 2.90 5.08 -3.58
C PRO A 46 1.86 4.16 -2.91
N LEU A 47 1.05 3.42 -3.67
CA LEU A 47 0.04 2.54 -3.09
C LEU A 47 0.65 1.36 -2.33
N MET A 48 1.75 0.78 -2.82
CA MET A 48 2.47 -0.29 -2.12
C MET A 48 3.06 0.20 -0.78
N ARG A 49 3.63 1.42 -0.75
CA ARG A 49 4.10 2.03 0.51
C ARG A 49 2.97 2.32 1.49
N LEU A 50 1.85 2.86 1.00
CA LEU A 50 0.67 3.13 1.82
C LEU A 50 0.08 1.83 2.38
N CYS A 51 0.00 0.77 1.57
CA CYS A 51 -0.46 -0.55 2.00
C CYS A 51 0.46 -1.14 3.08
N ALA A 52 1.78 -1.11 2.89
CA ALA A 52 2.73 -1.60 3.88
C ALA A 52 2.61 -0.85 5.22
N ARG A 53 2.48 0.49 5.17
CA ARG A 53 2.24 1.31 6.37
C ARG A 53 0.91 0.95 7.03
N TYR A 54 -0.15 0.82 6.24
CA TYR A 54 -1.50 0.47 6.71
C TYR A 54 -1.51 -0.85 7.48
N LEU A 55 -0.87 -1.89 6.94
CA LEU A 55 -0.84 -3.21 7.58
C LEU A 55 0.05 -3.25 8.83
N ALA A 56 1.22 -2.60 8.78
CA ALA A 56 2.20 -2.69 9.87
C ALA A 56 1.90 -1.72 11.03
N ARG A 57 1.50 -0.48 10.71
CA ARG A 57 1.50 0.64 11.66
C ARG A 57 0.11 1.16 12.03
N GLU A 58 -0.87 1.10 11.15
CA GLU A 58 -2.20 1.67 11.45
C GLU A 58 -2.99 0.74 12.39
N LYS A 59 -3.54 1.30 13.47
CA LYS A 59 -4.18 0.53 14.54
C LYS A 59 -5.57 1.04 14.88
N LYS A 60 -6.44 0.13 15.33
CA LYS A 60 -7.72 0.40 16.01
C LYS A 60 -7.74 -0.34 17.34
N ARG A 61 -7.93 0.39 18.44
CA ARG A 61 -7.91 -0.16 19.81
C ARG A 61 -6.64 -1.00 20.10
N GLY A 62 -5.49 -0.51 19.64
CA GLY A 62 -4.19 -1.16 19.84
C GLY A 62 -3.91 -2.38 18.95
N LYS A 63 -4.82 -2.79 18.07
CA LYS A 63 -4.64 -3.89 17.11
C LYS A 63 -4.65 -3.39 15.68
N ALA A 64 -4.23 -4.22 14.73
CA ALA A 64 -4.20 -3.88 13.30
C ALA A 64 -5.57 -3.35 12.85
N LEU A 65 -5.56 -2.25 12.09
CA LEU A 65 -6.78 -1.63 11.59
C LEU A 65 -7.53 -2.55 10.61
N ASP A 66 -6.77 -3.30 9.80
CA ASP A 66 -7.30 -4.30 8.88
C ASP A 66 -7.77 -5.57 9.61
N ALA A 67 -9.01 -5.99 9.34
CA ALA A 67 -9.61 -7.13 10.02
C ALA A 67 -8.95 -8.47 9.66
N VAL A 68 -8.51 -8.64 8.40
CA VAL A 68 -7.85 -9.87 7.93
C VAL A 68 -6.44 -9.96 8.48
N ALA A 69 -5.69 -8.85 8.47
CA ALA A 69 -4.40 -8.75 9.13
C ALA A 69 -4.53 -9.08 10.62
N ASN A 70 -5.50 -8.47 11.30
CA ASN A 70 -5.76 -8.75 12.71
C ASN A 70 -6.03 -10.24 12.95
N PHE A 71 -6.85 -10.90 12.13
CA PHE A 71 -7.09 -12.35 12.23
C PHE A 71 -5.79 -13.17 12.09
N HIS A 72 -4.98 -12.93 11.07
CA HIS A 72 -3.74 -13.70 10.87
C HIS A 72 -2.70 -13.44 11.96
N LEU A 73 -2.53 -12.18 12.37
CA LEU A 73 -1.58 -11.79 13.41
C LEU A 73 -1.97 -12.34 14.79
N GLN A 74 -3.27 -12.40 15.13
CA GLN A 74 -3.74 -13.06 16.36
C GLN A 74 -3.39 -14.55 16.39
N ASN A 75 -3.30 -15.18 15.22
CA ASN A 75 -2.94 -16.59 15.09
C ASN A 75 -1.43 -16.80 14.93
N GLY A 76 -0.59 -15.78 15.08
CA GLY A 76 0.87 -15.92 15.04
C GLY A 76 1.51 -15.86 13.66
N ALA A 77 0.79 -15.37 12.64
CA ALA A 77 1.42 -15.09 11.36
C ALA A 77 2.30 -13.84 11.42
N MET A 78 3.28 -13.76 10.52
CA MET A 78 3.91 -12.50 10.13
C MET A 78 3.36 -12.01 8.78
N ILE A 79 3.41 -10.70 8.53
CA ILE A 79 3.15 -10.14 7.20
C ILE A 79 4.39 -10.41 6.34
N GLU A 80 4.26 -11.29 5.34
CA GLU A 80 5.39 -11.66 4.49
C GLU A 80 5.53 -10.68 3.33
N ARG A 81 4.56 -10.62 2.43
CA ARG A 81 4.65 -9.84 1.20
C ARG A 81 3.32 -9.21 0.83
N ILE A 82 3.40 -8.03 0.24
CA ILE A 82 2.29 -7.41 -0.48
C ILE A 82 2.48 -7.61 -1.98
N ASN A 83 1.42 -7.98 -2.68
CA ASN A 83 1.44 -8.37 -4.08
C ASN A 83 0.63 -7.36 -4.91
N TRP A 84 1.32 -6.62 -5.77
CA TRP A 84 0.69 -5.67 -6.68
C TRP A 84 -0.15 -6.39 -7.73
N MET A 85 -1.42 -5.97 -7.90
CA MET A 85 -2.34 -6.48 -8.91
C MET A 85 -2.49 -8.02 -8.91
N ALA A 86 -2.54 -8.60 -7.72
CA ALA A 86 -2.77 -10.03 -7.50
C ALA A 86 -4.25 -10.42 -7.63
N ASP A 87 -5.17 -9.49 -7.35
CA ASP A 87 -6.60 -9.63 -7.66
C ASP A 87 -7.06 -8.48 -8.54
N GLN A 88 -7.09 -8.71 -9.86
CA GLN A 88 -7.53 -7.72 -10.85
C GLN A 88 -9.04 -7.76 -11.11
N SER A 89 -9.80 -8.57 -10.36
CA SER A 89 -11.25 -8.53 -10.45
C SER A 89 -11.76 -7.15 -10.03
N GLU A 90 -12.95 -6.79 -10.52
CA GLU A 90 -13.58 -5.52 -10.13
C GLU A 90 -13.71 -5.39 -8.61
N LYS A 91 -14.02 -6.49 -7.91
CA LYS A 91 -14.07 -6.55 -6.46
C LYS A 91 -12.69 -6.31 -5.83
N GLY A 92 -11.64 -6.96 -6.32
CA GLY A 92 -10.27 -6.79 -5.82
C GLY A 92 -9.76 -5.35 -5.96
N ILE A 93 -10.02 -4.72 -7.11
CA ILE A 93 -9.68 -3.30 -7.33
C ILE A 93 -10.45 -2.39 -6.37
N GLN A 94 -11.77 -2.59 -6.21
CA GLN A 94 -12.58 -1.76 -5.33
C GLN A 94 -12.23 -1.92 -3.84
N GLN A 95 -11.86 -3.13 -3.40
CA GLN A 95 -11.59 -3.41 -1.98
C GLN A 95 -10.18 -3.00 -1.55
N SER A 96 -9.16 -3.23 -2.38
CA SER A 96 -7.76 -3.04 -1.97
C SER A 96 -6.85 -2.50 -3.09
N GLY A 97 -7.41 -1.99 -4.18
CA GLY A 97 -6.62 -1.59 -5.35
C GLY A 97 -5.91 -2.78 -6.03
N GLY A 98 -6.46 -3.99 -5.88
CA GLY A 98 -5.90 -5.24 -6.39
C GLY A 98 -4.66 -5.73 -5.64
N ILE A 99 -4.32 -5.10 -4.51
CA ILE A 99 -3.22 -5.55 -3.66
C ILE A 99 -3.71 -6.71 -2.79
N MET A 100 -2.97 -7.82 -2.81
CA MET A 100 -3.17 -8.94 -1.89
C MET A 100 -1.96 -9.09 -0.96
N VAL A 101 -2.15 -9.78 0.16
CA VAL A 101 -1.11 -9.97 1.18
C VAL A 101 -0.87 -11.45 1.41
N ASN A 102 0.39 -11.85 1.49
CA ASN A 102 0.76 -13.16 2.02
C ASN A 102 1.10 -13.05 3.51
N TYR A 103 0.43 -13.88 4.31
CA TYR A 103 0.73 -14.08 5.72
C TYR A 103 1.47 -15.41 5.85
N MET A 104 2.61 -15.42 6.54
CA MET A 104 3.44 -16.61 6.71
C MET A 104 3.39 -17.07 8.16
N TYR A 105 3.11 -18.36 8.34
CA TYR A 105 3.19 -19.04 9.63
C TYR A 105 4.51 -19.82 9.69
N ARG A 106 5.42 -19.38 10.56
CA ARG A 106 6.65 -20.12 10.85
C ARG A 106 6.41 -20.94 12.11
N LEU A 107 6.43 -22.27 12.00
CA LEU A 107 6.04 -23.18 13.09
C LEU A 107 6.78 -22.85 14.39
N GLU A 108 8.06 -22.51 14.28
CA GLU A 108 8.95 -22.15 15.37
C GLU A 108 8.61 -20.80 16.06
N ASN A 109 7.82 -19.92 15.42
CA ASN A 109 7.50 -18.58 15.94
C ASN A 109 6.00 -18.32 16.18
N ILE A 110 5.09 -19.25 15.86
CA ILE A 110 3.63 -19.02 15.93
C ILE A 110 3.23 -18.47 17.30
N GLU A 111 3.64 -19.16 18.38
CA GLU A 111 3.27 -18.78 19.74
C GLU A 111 3.88 -17.43 20.14
N GLU A 112 5.18 -17.24 19.88
CA GLU A 112 5.90 -15.99 20.14
C GLU A 112 5.22 -14.79 19.47
N TYR A 113 4.91 -14.91 18.18
CA TYR A 113 4.31 -13.84 17.40
C TYR A 113 2.87 -13.57 17.83
N ALA A 114 2.09 -14.61 18.14
CA ALA A 114 0.73 -14.45 18.64
C ALA A 114 0.73 -13.72 19.99
N LEU A 115 1.59 -14.12 20.93
CA LEU A 115 1.71 -13.49 22.24
C LEU A 115 2.21 -12.05 22.14
N SER A 116 3.23 -11.81 21.31
CA SER A 116 3.74 -10.47 21.01
C SER A 116 2.63 -9.56 20.47
N TYR A 117 1.86 -10.04 19.49
CA TYR A 117 0.74 -9.29 18.93
C TYR A 117 -0.40 -9.07 19.93
N LEU A 118 -0.77 -10.07 20.71
CA LEU A 118 -1.83 -9.96 21.72
C LEU A 118 -1.44 -9.02 22.87
N GLY A 119 -0.18 -9.02 23.29
CA GLY A 119 0.32 -8.15 24.36
C GLY A 119 0.54 -6.70 23.91
N THR A 120 1.21 -6.49 22.77
CA THR A 120 1.70 -5.16 22.37
C THR A 120 1.02 -4.58 21.12
N GLY A 121 0.39 -5.44 20.31
CA GLY A 121 -0.12 -5.06 18.98
C GLY A 121 0.96 -5.03 17.89
N LEU A 122 2.18 -5.49 18.19
CA LEU A 122 3.30 -5.56 17.24
C LEU A 122 3.00 -6.57 16.13
N ALA A 123 2.95 -6.08 14.88
CA ALA A 123 2.87 -6.93 13.71
C ALA A 123 4.29 -7.31 13.28
N HIS A 124 4.64 -8.60 13.32
CA HIS A 124 5.91 -9.07 12.77
C HIS A 124 5.87 -9.01 11.25
N THR A 125 6.96 -8.56 10.61
CA THR A 125 7.03 -8.31 9.17
C THR A 125 8.31 -8.90 8.58
N SER A 126 8.24 -9.43 7.35
CA SER A 126 9.45 -9.82 6.63
C SER A 126 10.20 -8.62 6.03
N SER A 127 11.45 -8.82 5.63
CA SER A 127 12.24 -7.83 4.88
C SER A 127 11.57 -7.38 3.57
N ASN A 128 10.79 -8.26 2.92
CA ASN A 128 10.03 -7.93 1.71
C ASN A 128 8.95 -6.87 1.96
N LEU A 129 8.46 -6.73 3.20
CA LEU A 129 7.56 -5.65 3.57
C LEU A 129 8.35 -4.41 4.01
N LEU A 130 9.44 -4.59 4.76
CA LEU A 130 10.24 -3.50 5.31
C LEU A 130 10.82 -2.57 4.23
N GLN A 131 11.17 -3.09 3.05
CA GLN A 131 11.62 -2.28 1.90
C GLN A 131 10.62 -1.18 1.48
N TYR A 132 9.34 -1.28 1.85
CA TYR A 132 8.32 -0.27 1.57
C TYR A 132 8.11 0.73 2.72
N ILE A 133 8.61 0.41 3.91
CA ILE A 133 8.39 1.15 5.16
C ILE A 133 9.64 1.95 5.54
N GLU A 134 10.81 1.36 5.37
CA GLU A 134 12.10 1.99 5.59
C GLU A 134 12.47 2.78 4.33
N VAL A 135 12.09 4.06 4.33
CA VAL A 135 12.67 5.00 3.38
C VAL A 135 14.11 5.20 3.81
N TYR A 136 15.05 4.51 3.15
CA TYR A 136 16.41 5.03 3.10
C TYR A 136 16.30 6.39 2.43
N MET A 137 16.48 7.44 3.22
CA MET A 137 16.89 8.74 2.72
C MET A 137 18.15 8.45 1.90
N VAL A 138 18.02 8.48 0.59
CA VAL A 138 19.19 8.56 -0.28
C VAL A 138 19.58 10.03 -0.19
N ASP A 139 20.56 10.30 0.66
CA ASP A 139 21.29 11.57 0.70
C ASP A 139 21.94 11.87 -0.67
#